data_AF-A0A157S7L5-F1
#
_entry.id   AF-A0A157S7L5-F1
#
_cell.length_a   1.000
_cell.length_b   1.000
_cell.length_c   1.000
_cell.angle_alpha   90.00
_cell.angle_beta   90.00
_cell.angle_gamma   90.00
#
_symmetry.space_group_name_H-M   'P 1'
#
loop_
_entity.id
_entity.type
_entity.pdbx_description
1 polymer ?
#
loop_
_entity_poly.entity_id
_entity_poly.type
_entity_poly.pdbx_seq_one_letter_code
_entity_poly.pdbx_strand_id
1 'polypeptide(L)' 'MKMKTVLIAAALAWSAATVAQPSMYYLWKNSSSGETVCEPESPGKGWVKASEQTYSDIECKVPL' A
#
# COMPACT_ATOMS: atom_id res chain seq x y z
N MET A 1 21.96 32.28 17.10
CA MET A 1 21.52 31.57 15.88
C MET A 1 20.21 32.19 15.41
N LYS A 2 20.09 32.54 14.12
CA LYS A 2 18.91 33.26 13.60
C LYS A 2 17.70 32.30 13.59
N MET A 3 16.54 32.76 14.06
CA MET A 3 15.29 31.95 14.16
C MET A 3 14.95 31.18 12.87
N LYS A 4 15.29 31.76 11.71
CA LYS A 4 15.17 31.12 10.40
C LYS A 4 15.94 29.81 10.29
N THR A 5 17.15 29.73 10.84
CA THR A 5 18.00 28.54 10.81
C THR A 5 17.41 27.41 11.64
N VAL A 6 16.78 27.73 12.77
CA VAL A 6 16.10 26.75 13.63
C VAL A 6 14.88 26.16 12.93
N LEU A 7 14.07 27.00 12.26
CA LEU A 7 12.89 26.55 11.52
C LEU A 7 13.26 25.65 10.34
N ILE A 8 14.33 25.98 9.61
CA ILE A 8 14.82 25.14 8.50
C ILE A 8 15.31 23.79 9.03
N ALA A 9 16.09 23.77 10.11
CA ALA A 9 16.58 22.53 10.70
C ALA A 9 15.43 21.63 11.20
N ALA A 10 14.40 22.23 11.82
CA ALA A 10 13.20 21.49 12.25
C ALA A 10 12.42 20.91 11.07
N ALA A 11 12.27 21.65 9.97
CA ALA A 11 11.60 21.16 8.77
C ALA A 11 12.34 19.97 8.14
N LEU A 12 13.67 20.03 8.02
CA LEU A 12 14.47 18.92 7.51
C LEU A 12 14.40 17.67 8.40
N ALA A 13 14.42 17.86 9.73
CA ALA A 13 14.29 16.75 10.67
C ALA A 13 12.92 16.06 10.55
N TRP A 14 11.86 16.81 10.26
CA TRP A 14 10.51 16.27 10.10
C TRP A 14 10.35 15.46 8.80
N SER A 15 11.00 15.88 7.71
CA SER A 15 10.96 15.15 6.44
C SER A 15 11.61 13.76 6.52
N ALA A 16 12.57 13.58 7.43
CA ALA A 16 13.23 12.29 7.66
C ALA A 16 12.36 11.26 8.40
N ALA A 17 11.21 11.66 8.96
CA ALA A 17 10.30 10.78 9.70
C ALA A 17 9.30 10.03 8.81
N THR A 18 9.49 10.02 7.48
CA THR A 18 8.63 9.28 6.57
C THR A 18 8.99 7.79 6.59
N VAL A 19 8.10 6.97 7.14
CA VAL A 19 8.20 5.51 7.06
C VAL A 19 7.35 5.04 5.88
N ALA A 20 7.94 4.31 4.94
CA ALA A 20 7.17 3.64 3.90
C ALA A 20 6.37 2.52 4.56
N GLN A 21 5.03 2.62 4.55
CA GLN A 21 4.21 1.50 4.98
C GLN A 21 4.34 0.37 3.95
N PRO A 22 4.43 -0.90 4.41
CA PRO A 22 4.40 -2.03 3.49
C PRO A 22 3.11 -1.99 2.66
N SER A 23 3.22 -2.25 1.36
CA SER A 23 2.07 -2.29 0.46
C SER A 23 1.15 -3.45 0.82
N MET A 24 -0.14 -3.17 0.97
CA MET A 24 -1.18 -4.15 1.21
C MET A 24 -1.67 -4.71 -0.13
N TYR A 25 -1.69 -6.02 -0.29
CA TYR A 25 -2.23 -6.70 -1.47
C TYR A 25 -3.52 -7.42 -1.15
N TYR A 26 -4.41 -7.51 -2.14
CA TYR A 26 -5.66 -8.26 -2.05
C TYR A 26 -5.74 -9.25 -3.20
N LEU A 27 -6.30 -10.43 -2.92
CA LEU A 27 -6.64 -11.39 -3.96
C LEU A 27 -7.96 -10.99 -4.60
N TRP A 28 -7.92 -10.59 -5.86
CA TRP A 28 -9.08 -10.24 -6.67
C TRP A 28 -9.51 -11.42 -7.50
N LYS A 29 -10.82 -11.57 -7.69
CA LYS A 29 -11.42 -12.55 -8.60
C LYS A 29 -12.34 -11.86 -9.59
N ASN A 30 -12.17 -12.16 -10.86
CA ASN A 30 -13.07 -11.69 -11.90
C ASN A 30 -14.37 -12.50 -11.87
N SER A 31 -15.50 -11.83 -11.70
CA SER A 31 -16.80 -12.47 -11.58
C SER A 31 -17.27 -13.17 -12.86
N SER A 32 -16.74 -12.79 -14.03
CA SER A 32 -17.13 -13.37 -15.32
C SER A 32 -16.21 -14.49 -15.79
N SER A 33 -14.88 -14.32 -15.68
CA SER A 33 -13.92 -15.33 -16.14
C SER A 33 -13.48 -16.30 -15.04
N GLY A 34 -13.64 -15.93 -13.77
CA GLY A 34 -13.13 -16.68 -12.62
C GLY A 34 -11.63 -16.53 -12.38
N GLU A 35 -10.93 -15.75 -13.22
CA GLU A 35 -9.49 -15.45 -13.08
C GLU A 35 -9.21 -14.74 -11.76
N THR A 36 -8.02 -14.98 -11.20
CA THR A 36 -7.56 -14.34 -9.97
C THR A 36 -6.25 -13.61 -10.16
N VAL A 37 -6.12 -12.42 -9.57
CA VAL A 37 -4.88 -11.64 -9.55
C VAL A 37 -4.64 -11.07 -8.16
N CYS A 38 -3.37 -10.83 -7.82
CA CYS A 38 -2.97 -10.22 -6.56
C CYS A 38 -2.55 -8.78 -6.82
N GLU A 39 -3.32 -7.81 -6.33
CA GLU A 39 -3.05 -6.39 -6.57
C GLU A 39 -3.47 -5.53 -5.37
N PRO A 40 -2.80 -4.39 -5.11
CA PRO A 40 -3.17 -3.48 -4.03
C PRO A 40 -4.53 -2.82 -4.26
N GLU A 41 -4.89 -2.60 -5.52
CA GLU A 41 -6.13 -1.96 -5.94
C GLU A 41 -6.94 -2.90 -6.85
N SER A 42 -8.23 -2.62 -7.01
CA SER A 42 -9.09 -3.41 -7.90
C SER A 42 -8.63 -3.26 -9.35
N PRO A 43 -8.46 -4.35 -10.12
CA PRO A 43 -8.11 -4.27 -11.54
C PRO A 43 -9.20 -3.61 -12.41
N GLY A 44 -10.40 -3.43 -11.87
CA GLY A 44 -11.48 -2.68 -12.50
C GLY A 44 -12.86 -3.31 -12.33
N LYS A 45 -13.80 -2.89 -13.16
CA LYS A 45 -15.18 -3.37 -13.12
C LYS A 45 -15.23 -4.89 -13.28
N GLY A 46 -15.99 -5.55 -12.41
CA GLY A 46 -16.18 -7.00 -12.45
C GLY A 46 -15.14 -7.78 -11.65
N TRP A 47 -14.20 -7.11 -10.99
CA TRP A 47 -13.31 -7.72 -10.01
C TRP A 47 -13.84 -7.49 -8.60
N VAL A 48 -13.90 -8.55 -7.81
CA VAL A 48 -14.29 -8.51 -6.39
C VAL A 48 -13.20 -9.16 -5.55
N LYS A 49 -13.07 -8.77 -4.29
CA LYS A 49 -12.16 -9.47 -3.37
C LYS A 49 -12.61 -10.93 -3.25
N ALA A 50 -11.67 -11.86 -3.42
CA ALA A 50 -11.91 -13.28 -3.23
C ALA A 50 -12.03 -13.63 -1.73
N SER A 51 -11.42 -12.81 -0.87
CA SER A 51 -11.47 -12.92 0.60
C SER A 51 -11.13 -11.57 1.24
N GLU A 52 -11.46 -11.41 2.52
CA GLU A 52 -11.03 -10.23 3.32
C GLU A 52 -9.56 -10.28 3.77
N GLN A 53 -8.85 -11.39 3.52
CA GLN A 53 -7.43 -11.51 3.84
C GLN A 53 -6.59 -10.49 3.06
N THR A 54 -5.62 -9.89 3.75
CA THR A 54 -4.64 -8.97 3.16
C THR A 54 -3.26 -9.65 3.15
N TYR A 55 -2.45 -9.34 2.15
CA TYR A 55 -1.14 -9.95 1.95
C TYR A 55 -0.04 -8.88 1.91
N SER A 56 1.16 -9.29 2.30
CA SER A 56 2.36 -8.44 2.32
C SER A 56 3.21 -8.58 1.05
N ASP A 57 2.86 -9.50 0.15
CA ASP A 57 3.59 -9.84 -1.06
C ASP A 57 2.70 -9.81 -2.33
N ILE A 58 3.34 -9.61 -3.47
CA ILE A 58 2.71 -9.50 -4.80
C ILE A 58 2.09 -10.80 -5.30
N GLU A 59 2.36 -11.94 -4.65
CA GLU A 59 1.80 -13.24 -5.05
C GLU A 59 0.65 -13.67 -4.13
N CYS A 60 0.29 -12.86 -3.13
CA CYS A 60 -0.72 -13.15 -2.13
C CYS A 60 -0.47 -14.49 -1.41
N LYS A 61 0.78 -14.72 -0.95
CA LYS A 61 1.19 -15.95 -0.24
C LYS A 61 1.41 -15.74 1.26
N VAL A 62 1.81 -14.53 1.65
CA VAL A 62 2.20 -14.17 3.02
C VAL A 62 1.15 -13.19 3.58
N PRO A 63 0.32 -13.64 4.53
CA PRO A 63 -0.62 -12.76 5.22
C PRO A 63 0.09 -11.56 5.84
N LEU A 64 -0.56 -10.39 5.79
CA LEU A 64 -0.10 -9.17 6.44
C LEU A 64 -0.45 -9.15 7.94
#